data_AF-A0A2K5E0G9-F1
#
_entry.id   AF-A0A2K5E0G9-F1
#
_cell.length_a   1.000
_cell.length_b   1.000
_cell.length_c   1.000
_cell.angle_alpha   90.00
_cell.angle_beta   90.00
_cell.angle_gamma   90.00
#
_symmetry.space_group_name_H-M   'P 1'
#
loop_
_entity.id
_entity.type
_entity.pdbx_description
1 polymer ?
#
loop_
_entity_poly.entity_id
_entity_poly.type
_entity_poly.pdbx_seq_one_letter_code
_entity_poly.pdbx_strand_id
1 'polypeptide(L)'
;MLQLHTDFRQMRLVSRVLAPHLIQVYAKDVKFGADAQALMLQGVDLLGRTVIIGQSWGSHKVTKDGVTVAKSIDLKANYKNIGTKLVQDVANNTNEEAEDGTTTATVLACCIAMEVFEKISKGANPVEIGRGCENCFIGCCWCGLSVNYSRSCSHRNF
;
A
#
# COMPACT_ATOMS: atom_id res chain seq x y z
N MET A 1 46.83 -32.64 -31.97
CA MET A 1 45.90 -31.73 -32.67
C MET A 1 44.68 -32.56 -33.01
N LEU A 2 43.49 -32.17 -32.52
CA LEU A 2 42.14 -32.75 -32.68
C LEU A 2 41.52 -33.14 -31.32
N GLN A 3 40.58 -32.30 -30.84
CA GLN A 3 39.25 -32.65 -30.29
C GLN A 3 38.59 -31.40 -29.66
N LEU A 4 38.31 -30.36 -30.47
CA LEU A 4 37.54 -29.17 -30.04
C LEU A 4 36.18 -29.05 -30.75
N HIS A 5 35.79 -30.02 -31.58
CA HIS A 5 34.59 -29.92 -32.42
C HIS A 5 33.33 -30.58 -31.82
N THR A 6 33.44 -31.29 -30.69
CA THR A 6 32.30 -31.98 -30.04
C THR A 6 31.62 -31.16 -28.94
N ASP A 7 32.29 -30.18 -28.32
CA ASP A 7 31.71 -29.37 -27.24
C ASP A 7 30.68 -28.34 -27.73
N PHE A 8 30.84 -27.82 -28.95
CA PHE A 8 29.93 -26.81 -29.50
C PHE A 8 28.50 -27.34 -29.76
N ARG A 9 28.31 -28.66 -29.88
CA ARG A 9 26.98 -29.27 -30.04
C ARG A 9 26.22 -29.41 -28.71
N GLN A 10 26.92 -29.65 -27.60
CA GLN A 10 26.33 -29.76 -26.26
C GLN A 10 25.80 -28.42 -25.75
N MET A 11 26.54 -27.31 -25.99
CA MET A 11 26.13 -25.96 -25.60
C MET A 11 24.81 -25.47 -26.24
N ARG A 12 24.49 -25.91 -27.46
CA ARG A 12 23.22 -25.55 -28.13
C ARG A 12 21.99 -26.22 -27.53
N LEU A 13 22.13 -27.37 -26.88
CA LEU A 13 21.01 -28.07 -26.25
C LEU A 13 20.67 -27.45 -24.89
N VAL A 14 21.68 -27.08 -24.09
CA VAL A 14 21.49 -26.46 -22.76
C VAL A 14 20.77 -25.11 -22.85
N SER A 15 21.09 -24.31 -23.88
CA SER A 15 20.43 -23.01 -24.12
C SER A 15 18.94 -23.12 -24.49
N ARG A 16 18.51 -24.20 -25.16
CA ARG A 16 17.08 -24.42 -25.48
C ARG A 16 16.26 -24.91 -24.29
N VAL A 17 16.88 -25.58 -23.33
CA VAL A 17 16.19 -26.13 -22.14
C VAL A 17 16.00 -25.07 -21.05
N LEU A 18 16.93 -24.13 -20.89
CA LEU A 18 16.86 -23.07 -19.87
C LEU A 18 16.09 -21.81 -20.31
N ALA A 19 15.97 -21.54 -21.62
CA ALA A 19 15.24 -20.38 -22.14
C ALA A 19 13.74 -20.34 -21.77
N PRO A 20 12.94 -21.42 -21.84
CA PRO A 20 11.52 -21.36 -21.48
C PRO A 20 11.29 -21.13 -19.98
N HIS A 21 12.24 -21.53 -19.12
CA HIS A 21 12.16 -21.27 -17.68
C HIS A 21 12.34 -19.79 -17.33
N LEU A 22 13.16 -19.04 -18.08
CA LEU A 22 13.38 -17.61 -17.81
C LEU A 22 12.23 -16.72 -18.30
N ILE A 23 11.54 -17.12 -19.37
CA ILE A 23 10.39 -16.36 -19.91
C ILE A 23 9.20 -16.40 -18.94
N GLN A 24 9.05 -17.47 -18.17
CA GLN A 24 7.96 -17.62 -17.19
C GLN A 24 8.16 -16.78 -15.92
N VAL A 25 9.41 -16.43 -15.56
CA VAL A 25 9.73 -15.64 -14.35
C VAL A 25 9.28 -14.18 -14.49
N TYR A 26 9.18 -13.66 -15.71
CA TYR A 26 8.75 -12.28 -15.98
C TYR A 26 7.29 -12.16 -16.47
N ALA A 27 6.57 -13.28 -16.56
CA ALA A 27 5.15 -13.25 -16.90
C ALA A 27 4.38 -12.54 -15.77
N LYS A 28 3.76 -11.41 -16.10
CA LYS A 28 2.93 -10.64 -15.15
C LYS A 28 1.52 -11.21 -15.16
N ASP A 29 1.07 -11.68 -13.99
CA ASP A 29 -0.35 -11.96 -13.77
C ASP A 29 -1.11 -10.62 -13.73
N VAL A 30 -2.21 -10.52 -14.48
CA VAL A 30 -3.03 -9.31 -14.55
C VAL A 30 -4.46 -9.67 -14.19
N LYS A 31 -4.97 -9.07 -13.12
CA LYS A 31 -6.37 -9.16 -12.70
C LYS A 31 -7.08 -7.86 -12.99
N PHE A 32 -8.32 -7.97 -13.44
CA PHE A 32 -9.15 -6.83 -13.82
C PHE A 32 -10.43 -6.78 -12.97
N GLY A 33 -11.01 -5.58 -12.88
CA GLY A 33 -12.34 -5.39 -12.31
C GLY A 33 -12.44 -5.66 -10.81
N ALA A 34 -13.63 -6.08 -10.39
CA ALA A 34 -14.00 -6.24 -8.98
C ALA A 34 -13.11 -7.25 -8.23
N ASP A 35 -12.62 -8.28 -8.90
CA ASP A 35 -11.78 -9.32 -8.27
C ASP A 35 -10.43 -8.76 -7.79
N ALA A 36 -9.83 -7.86 -8.58
CA ALA A 36 -8.60 -7.18 -8.18
C ALA A 36 -8.85 -6.22 -7.02
N GLN A 37 -9.95 -5.46 -7.06
CA GLN A 37 -10.32 -4.50 -6.03
C GLN A 37 -10.61 -5.18 -4.68
N ALA A 38 -11.33 -6.31 -4.69
CA ALA A 38 -11.61 -7.08 -3.49
C ALA A 38 -10.33 -7.62 -2.84
N LEU A 39 -9.36 -8.05 -3.64
CA LEU A 39 -8.05 -8.48 -3.13
C LEU A 39 -7.26 -7.32 -2.52
N MET A 40 -7.29 -6.14 -3.13
CA MET A 40 -6.64 -4.94 -2.59
C MET A 40 -7.29 -4.47 -1.29
N LEU A 41 -8.63 -4.45 -1.23
CA LEU A 41 -9.42 -4.11 -0.04
C LEU A 41 -9.07 -4.95 1.18
N GLN A 42 -8.87 -6.25 0.99
CA GLN A 42 -8.43 -7.15 2.06
C GLN A 42 -7.05 -6.75 2.62
N GLY A 43 -6.17 -6.16 1.81
CA GLY A 43 -4.87 -5.66 2.26
C GLY A 43 -4.97 -4.36 3.07
N VAL A 44 -5.95 -3.51 2.74
CA VAL A 44 -6.22 -2.22 3.40
C VAL A 44 -6.88 -2.42 4.77
N ASP A 45 -7.88 -3.30 4.88
CA ASP A 45 -8.61 -3.55 6.15
C ASP A 45 -7.70 -4.09 7.28
N LEU A 46 -6.60 -4.77 6.93
CA LEU A 46 -5.64 -5.28 7.92
C LEU A 46 -4.96 -4.18 8.74
N LEU A 47 -4.82 -2.98 8.18
CA LEU A 47 -4.12 -1.85 8.83
C LEU A 47 -5.00 -1.05 9.79
N GLY A 48 -6.33 -1.20 9.70
CA GLY A 48 -7.28 -0.48 10.55
C GLY A 48 -7.48 -1.09 11.95
N ARG A 49 -6.84 -2.22 12.25
CA ARG A 49 -7.03 -2.99 13.49
C ARG A 49 -5.79 -2.95 14.36
N THR A 50 -5.93 -3.32 15.63
CA THR A 50 -4.75 -3.53 16.50
C THR A 50 -3.98 -4.75 16.02
N VAL A 51 -2.69 -4.59 15.78
CA VAL A 51 -1.83 -5.64 15.25
C VAL A 51 -0.81 -6.07 16.32
N ILE A 52 -0.61 -7.38 16.40
CA ILE A 52 0.47 -7.98 17.19
C ILE A 52 1.61 -8.31 16.23
N ILE A 53 2.76 -7.68 16.44
CA ILE A 53 3.94 -7.87 15.60
C ILE A 53 4.84 -8.92 16.27
N GLY A 54 5.06 -10.03 15.58
CA GLY A 54 6.06 -11.02 15.94
C GLY A 54 7.46 -10.48 15.65
N GLN A 55 8.31 -10.46 16.66
CA GLN A 55 9.73 -10.13 16.52
C GLN A 55 10.55 -11.42 16.57
N SER A 56 11.64 -11.50 15.80
CA SER A 56 12.50 -12.70 15.76
C SER A 56 13.16 -13.02 17.10
N TRP A 57 13.29 -12.03 17.98
CA TRP A 57 13.81 -12.17 19.34
C TRP A 57 13.03 -11.26 20.28
N GLY A 58 12.69 -11.75 21.48
CA GLY A 58 12.00 -10.98 22.52
C GLY A 58 10.49 -11.22 22.60
N SER A 59 9.79 -10.28 23.25
CA SER A 59 8.33 -10.31 23.43
C SER A 59 7.60 -9.68 22.25
N HIS A 60 6.42 -10.18 21.93
CA HIS A 60 5.60 -9.66 20.84
C HIS A 60 5.15 -8.23 21.15
N LYS A 61 5.25 -7.33 20.15
CA LYS A 61 4.82 -5.93 20.31
C LYS A 61 3.36 -5.80 19.90
N VAL A 62 2.50 -5.39 20.83
CA VAL A 62 1.12 -4.99 20.52
C VAL A 62 1.11 -3.50 20.26
N THR A 63 0.77 -3.08 19.05
CA THR A 63 0.88 -1.67 18.63
C THR A 63 -0.39 -1.20 17.92
N LYS A 64 -0.71 0.08 18.11
CA LYS A 64 -1.76 0.83 17.38
C LYS A 64 -1.18 1.93 16.48
N ASP A 65 0.14 2.06 16.44
CA ASP A 65 0.86 3.08 15.67
C ASP A 65 0.85 2.71 14.19
N GLY A 66 0.17 3.50 13.37
CA GLY A 66 0.00 3.23 11.94
C GLY A 66 1.34 3.08 11.19
N VAL A 67 2.33 3.92 11.51
CA VAL A 67 3.66 3.91 10.84
C VAL A 67 4.44 2.64 11.13
N THR A 68 4.43 2.18 12.39
CA THR A 68 5.19 0.98 12.79
C THR A 68 4.55 -0.28 12.21
N VAL A 69 3.22 -0.34 12.23
CA VAL A 69 2.46 -1.45 11.67
C VAL A 69 2.68 -1.52 10.16
N ALA A 70 2.55 -0.40 9.45
CA ALA A 70 2.71 -0.33 7.99
C ALA A 70 4.12 -0.79 7.54
N LYS A 71 5.17 -0.46 8.30
CA LYS A 71 6.56 -0.91 8.01
C LYS A 71 6.79 -2.41 8.23
N SER A 72 6.00 -3.04 9.09
CA SER A 72 6.18 -4.44 9.46
C SER A 72 5.43 -5.45 8.58
N ILE A 73 4.56 -4.97 7.69
CA ILE A 73 3.68 -5.83 6.89
C ILE A 73 4.24 -5.97 5.48
N ASP A 74 4.67 -7.20 5.16
CA ASP A 74 4.96 -7.65 3.80
C ASP A 74 4.18 -8.95 3.53
N LEU A 75 3.24 -8.87 2.59
CA LEU A 75 2.37 -9.99 2.23
C LEU A 75 2.92 -10.71 0.98
N LYS A 76 2.96 -12.04 1.03
CA LYS A 76 3.36 -12.88 -0.14
C LYS A 76 2.41 -12.73 -1.34
N ALA A 77 1.16 -12.32 -1.09
CA ALA A 77 0.18 -12.10 -2.14
C ALA A 77 0.34 -10.69 -2.73
N ASN A 78 0.83 -10.62 -3.98
CA ASN A 78 1.15 -9.36 -4.66
C ASN A 78 0.02 -8.32 -4.59
N TYR A 79 -1.23 -8.71 -4.90
CA TYR A 79 -2.36 -7.77 -4.92
C TYR A 79 -2.74 -7.21 -3.54
N LYS A 80 -2.65 -8.04 -2.49
CA LYS A 80 -2.89 -7.57 -1.12
C LYS A 80 -1.77 -6.61 -0.69
N ASN A 81 -0.53 -6.96 -1.04
CA ASN A 81 0.63 -6.13 -0.74
C ASN A 81 0.51 -4.74 -1.37
N ILE A 82 0.03 -4.64 -2.62
CA ILE A 82 -0.20 -3.34 -3.27
C ILE A 82 -1.14 -2.48 -2.43
N GLY A 83 -2.28 -3.02 -1.97
CA GLY A 83 -3.22 -2.28 -1.12
C GLY A 83 -2.60 -1.81 0.20
N THR A 84 -1.82 -2.67 0.85
CA THR A 84 -1.11 -2.33 2.09
C THR A 84 -0.04 -1.25 1.87
N LYS A 85 0.71 -1.29 0.76
CA LYS A 85 1.75 -0.29 0.45
C LYS A 85 1.14 1.10 0.19
N LEU A 86 -0.02 1.18 -0.44
CA LEU A 86 -0.69 2.48 -0.65
C LEU A 86 -1.02 3.20 0.67
N VAL A 87 -1.51 2.45 1.66
CA VAL A 87 -1.83 3.02 2.98
C VAL A 87 -0.55 3.32 3.76
N GLN A 88 0.50 2.52 3.58
CA GLN A 88 1.82 2.80 4.12
C GLN A 88 2.36 4.15 3.61
N ASP A 89 2.19 4.45 2.33
CA ASP A 89 2.63 5.72 1.75
C ASP A 89 1.87 6.91 2.37
N VAL A 90 0.55 6.77 2.58
CA VAL A 90 -0.25 7.79 3.30
C VAL A 90 0.29 8.01 4.71
N ALA A 91 0.51 6.92 5.46
CA ALA A 91 1.01 7.01 6.83
C ALA A 91 2.41 7.63 6.92
N ASN A 92 3.29 7.32 5.96
CA ASN A 92 4.63 7.90 5.89
C ASN A 92 4.56 9.41 5.58
N ASN A 93 3.75 9.81 4.60
CA ASN A 93 3.59 11.23 4.24
C ASN A 93 3.05 12.05 5.43
N THR A 94 2.03 11.53 6.13
CA THR A 94 1.51 12.20 7.33
C THR A 94 2.54 12.29 8.45
N ASN A 95 3.40 11.27 8.58
CA ASN A 95 4.47 11.29 9.57
C ASN A 95 5.53 12.35 9.24
N GLU A 96 5.85 12.55 7.97
CA GLU A 96 6.80 13.57 7.52
C GLU A 96 6.26 15.00 7.70
N GLU A 97 4.95 15.21 7.54
CA GLU A 97 4.33 16.53 7.65
C GLU A 97 3.98 16.93 9.10
N ALA A 98 3.36 16.02 9.86
CA ALA A 98 2.73 16.37 11.14
C ALA A 98 3.24 15.56 12.35
N GLU A 99 4.06 14.52 12.17
CA GLU A 99 4.56 13.54 13.19
C GLU A 99 3.50 12.93 14.15
N ASP A 100 2.26 13.39 14.10
CA ASP A 100 1.09 12.98 14.86
C ASP A 100 -0.12 12.94 13.89
N GLY A 101 -1.12 12.11 14.20
CA GLY A 101 -2.27 11.89 13.32
C GLY A 101 -2.08 10.82 12.25
N THR A 102 -0.95 10.10 12.26
CA THR A 102 -0.68 8.99 11.32
C THR A 102 -1.74 7.90 11.38
N THR A 103 -2.23 7.56 12.59
CA THR A 103 -3.32 6.60 12.77
C THR A 103 -4.65 7.15 12.23
N THR A 104 -4.94 8.43 12.43
CA THR A 104 -6.16 9.09 11.91
C THR A 104 -6.17 9.10 10.39
N ALA A 105 -5.05 9.46 9.76
CA ALA A 105 -4.91 9.46 8.31
C ALA A 105 -5.05 8.04 7.73
N THR A 106 -4.48 7.04 8.42
CA THR A 106 -4.58 5.62 8.04
C THR A 106 -6.04 5.14 8.07
N VAL A 107 -6.77 5.40 9.16
CA VAL A 107 -8.18 4.98 9.28
C VAL A 107 -9.06 5.72 8.27
N LEU A 108 -8.84 7.02 8.07
CA LEU A 108 -9.57 7.81 7.09
C LEU A 108 -9.36 7.26 5.66
N ALA A 109 -8.11 6.94 5.29
CA ALA A 109 -7.78 6.35 4.01
C ALA A 109 -8.46 4.98 3.82
N CYS A 110 -8.48 4.13 4.86
CA CYS A 110 -9.18 2.85 4.83
C CYS A 110 -10.70 3.03 4.61
N CYS A 111 -11.34 3.93 5.34
CA CYS A 111 -12.77 4.20 5.22
C CYS A 111 -13.14 4.72 3.82
N ILE A 112 -12.39 5.70 3.30
CA ILE A 112 -12.62 6.26 1.96
C ILE A 112 -12.46 5.16 0.91
N ALA A 113 -11.41 4.35 0.99
CA ALA A 113 -11.19 3.27 0.03
C ALA A 113 -12.39 2.31 0.00
N MET A 114 -12.87 1.85 1.16
CA MET A 114 -14.02 0.95 1.27
C MET A 114 -15.28 1.53 0.63
N GLU A 115 -15.62 2.78 0.94
CA GLU A 115 -16.81 3.44 0.39
C GLU A 115 -16.69 3.64 -1.13
N VAL A 116 -15.52 4.07 -1.61
CA VAL A 116 -15.28 4.30 -3.04
C VAL A 116 -15.45 3.01 -3.83
N PHE A 117 -14.89 1.90 -3.36
CA PHE A 117 -15.03 0.60 -4.04
C PHE A 117 -16.48 0.09 -4.06
N GLU A 118 -17.26 0.34 -3.01
CA GLU A 118 -18.70 0.03 -3.00
C GLU A 118 -19.47 0.87 -4.03
N LYS A 119 -19.14 2.16 -4.17
CA LYS A 119 -19.77 3.04 -5.17
C LYS A 119 -19.38 2.67 -6.60
N ILE A 120 -18.12 2.30 -6.84
CA ILE A 120 -17.65 1.82 -8.15
C ILE A 120 -18.38 0.53 -8.53
N SER A 121 -18.59 -0.38 -7.57
CA SER A 121 -19.35 -1.63 -7.80
C SER A 121 -20.81 -1.36 -8.19
N LYS A 122 -21.37 -0.22 -7.78
CA LYS A 122 -22.71 0.27 -8.18
C LYS A 122 -22.73 0.98 -9.55
N GLY A 123 -21.60 1.03 -10.26
CA GLY A 123 -21.48 1.63 -11.59
C GLY A 123 -21.15 3.13 -11.58
N ALA A 124 -20.73 3.68 -10.45
CA ALA A 124 -20.30 5.08 -10.39
C ALA A 124 -18.92 5.28 -11.06
N ASN A 125 -18.71 6.44 -11.69
CA ASN A 125 -17.47 6.77 -12.37
C ASN A 125 -16.35 7.11 -11.34
N PRO A 126 -15.24 6.35 -11.29
CA PRO A 126 -14.16 6.59 -10.31
C PRO A 126 -13.50 7.96 -10.48
N VAL A 127 -13.44 8.50 -11.71
CA VAL A 127 -12.81 9.80 -11.99
C VAL A 127 -13.61 10.95 -11.39
N GLU A 128 -14.94 10.87 -11.45
CA GLU A 128 -15.82 11.89 -10.87
C GLU A 128 -15.84 11.82 -9.35
N ILE A 129 -15.81 10.62 -8.77
CA ILE A 129 -15.68 10.44 -7.33
C ILE A 129 -14.37 11.05 -6.83
N GLY A 130 -13.25 10.80 -7.51
CA GLY A 130 -11.95 11.38 -7.15
C GLY A 130 -11.97 12.92 -7.15
N ARG A 131 -12.47 13.53 -8.24
CA ARG A 131 -12.62 14.99 -8.34
C ARG A 131 -13.58 15.55 -7.28
N GLY A 132 -14.66 14.83 -6.99
CA GLY A 132 -15.62 15.20 -5.95
C GLY A 132 -14.99 15.20 -4.55
N CYS A 133 -14.17 14.21 -4.24
CA CYS A 133 -13.42 14.13 -2.98
C CYS A 133 -12.45 15.30 -2.84
N GLU A 134 -11.62 15.58 -3.85
CA GLU A 134 -10.68 16.71 -3.84
C GLU A 134 -11.39 18.05 -3.59
N ASN A 135 -12.47 18.30 -4.33
CA ASN A 135 -13.29 19.50 -4.16
C ASN A 135 -13.94 19.58 -2.78
N CYS A 136 -14.36 18.44 -2.20
CA CYS A 136 -14.92 18.39 -0.85
C CYS A 136 -13.88 18.73 0.22
N PHE A 137 -12.67 18.16 0.14
CA PHE A 137 -11.59 18.48 1.08
C PHE A 137 -11.15 19.94 1.00
N ILE A 138 -11.10 20.50 -0.22
CA ILE A 138 -10.78 21.92 -0.44
C ILE A 138 -11.94 22.82 0.02
N GLY A 139 -13.18 22.45 -0.28
CA GLY A 139 -14.39 23.20 0.03
C GLY A 139 -14.78 23.18 1.51
N CYS A 140 -14.52 22.09 2.24
CA CYS A 140 -14.67 22.02 3.69
C CYS A 140 -13.62 22.85 4.44
N CYS A 141 -12.66 23.45 3.75
CA CYS A 141 -11.72 24.43 4.26
C CYS A 141 -11.23 24.13 5.70
N TRP A 142 -10.51 23.01 5.81
CA TRP A 142 -9.55 22.77 6.90
C TRP A 142 -8.51 23.92 6.98
N CYS A 143 -8.32 24.70 5.91
CA CYS A 143 -7.39 25.84 5.89
C CYS A 143 -7.98 27.17 6.40
N GLY A 144 -9.30 27.38 6.31
CA GLY A 144 -9.94 28.64 6.72
C GLY A 144 -10.49 28.63 8.16
N LEU A 145 -11.01 27.49 8.63
CA LEU A 145 -11.62 27.41 9.96
C LEU A 145 -10.64 26.97 11.06
N SER A 146 -9.67 26.10 10.77
CA SER A 146 -8.69 25.65 11.76
C SER A 146 -7.65 26.72 12.12
N VAL A 147 -7.31 27.64 11.19
CA VAL A 147 -6.43 28.79 11.50
C VAL A 147 -7.09 29.73 12.52
N ASN A 148 -8.42 29.80 12.58
CA ASN A 148 -9.14 30.59 13.57
C ASN A 148 -9.25 29.92 14.96
N TYR A 149 -9.09 28.59 15.05
CA TYR A 149 -9.15 27.88 16.33
C TYR A 149 -7.77 27.64 16.97
N SER A 150 -6.70 27.67 16.16
CA SER A 150 -5.31 27.64 16.64
C SER A 150 -4.94 28.96 17.34
N ARG A 151 -5.45 29.17 18.55
CA ARG A 151 -4.85 30.12 19.49
C ARG A 151 -3.40 29.68 19.69
N SER A 152 -2.46 30.56 19.34
CA SER A 152 -1.04 30.34 19.54
C SER A 152 -0.77 29.90 20.99
N CYS A 153 -0.32 28.65 21.18
CA CYS A 153 0.21 28.17 22.45
C CYS A 153 1.59 28.80 22.68
N SER A 154 1.65 30.12 22.86
CA SER A 154 2.86 30.84 23.26
C SER A 154 2.68 31.35 24.68
N HIS A 155 2.64 30.42 25.64
CA HIS A 155 2.99 30.61 27.07
C HIS A 155 2.55 29.38 27.87
N ARG A 156 3.48 28.47 28.11
CA ARG A 156 3.51 27.66 29.34
C ARG A 156 4.97 27.26 29.57
N ASN A 157 5.71 28.20 30.14
CA ASN A 157 6.85 27.85 30.98
C ASN A 157 6.29 27.18 32.23
N PHE A 158 6.77 25.97 32.52
CA PHE A 158 6.90 25.45 33.88
C PHE A 158 8.24 24.73 33.95
#